data_AF-A0A0N4VP75-F1
#
_entry.id   AF-A0A0N4VP75-F1
#
_cell.length_a   1.000
_cell.length_b   1.000
_cell.length_c   1.000
_cell.angle_alpha   90.00
_cell.angle_beta   90.00
_cell.angle_gamma   90.00
#
_symmetry.space_group_name_H-M   'P 1'
#
loop_
_entity.id
_entity.type
_entity.pdbx_description
1 polymer ?
#
loop_
_entity_poly.entity_id
_entity_poly.type
_entity_poly.pdbx_seq_one_letter_code
_entity_poly.pdbx_strand_id
1 'polypeptide(L)'
;MATLSVAINSNVMLCSKSDVASMSSSLERPFKLLVKGRTFVLDPQNLSKLSPIFAIVLFGKDYDKDREVIREIVDEKTKNFPTILRLANKYQVDSLTDACGQFITDRCDLNRLKPDQVLTLLIAAHEFHLKREVMVKLILRLASEEKTTFNRLKLSRLLPSQMYGAVIGTNINLTQLKEIETMNNHLFKMERNKTQYRRSTCDLCKKITDAAYCEGCRQYLCQTHWKLIKCPSDYGNRLLEELRSNVVELEWD
;
A
#
# COMPACT_ATOMS: atom_id res chain seq x y z
N MET A 1 -9.21 -0.57 -29.08
CA MET A 1 -8.30 -0.20 -27.98
C MET A 1 -7.37 0.88 -28.51
N ALA A 2 -7.38 2.05 -27.90
CA ALA A 2 -6.60 3.20 -28.38
C ALA A 2 -5.32 3.29 -27.55
N THR A 3 -4.18 3.05 -28.20
CA THR A 3 -2.83 3.24 -27.66
C THR A 3 -2.47 4.72 -27.69
N LEU A 4 -1.93 5.24 -26.59
CA LEU A 4 -1.37 6.59 -26.50
C LEU A 4 0.15 6.46 -26.41
N SER A 5 0.87 6.98 -27.42
CA SER A 5 2.34 6.98 -27.43
C SER A 5 2.85 8.41 -27.33
N VAL A 6 3.72 8.67 -26.35
CA VAL A 6 4.47 9.92 -26.23
C VAL A 6 5.72 9.78 -27.08
N ALA A 7 5.70 10.32 -28.29
CA ALA A 7 6.87 10.31 -29.17
C ALA A 7 7.66 11.61 -28.99
N ILE A 8 8.80 11.52 -28.31
CA ILE A 8 9.84 12.55 -28.35
C ILE A 8 10.82 12.15 -29.45
N ASN A 9 10.39 12.22 -30.73
CA ASN A 9 11.30 11.88 -31.82
C ASN A 9 12.06 13.11 -32.32
N SER A 10 13.37 13.03 -32.12
CA SER A 10 14.42 13.69 -32.89
C SER A 10 14.27 13.38 -34.39
N ASN A 11 14.27 14.44 -35.20
CA ASN A 11 14.39 14.50 -36.66
C ASN A 11 13.29 13.85 -37.51
N VAL A 12 12.36 14.67 -38.00
CA VAL A 12 12.01 14.73 -39.45
C VAL A 12 11.69 16.18 -39.81
N MET A 13 12.57 16.79 -40.61
CA MET A 13 12.29 18.02 -41.36
C MET A 13 11.20 17.76 -42.40
N LEU A 14 10.21 18.65 -42.49
CA LEU A 14 9.66 19.11 -43.77
C LEU A 14 9.08 20.51 -43.53
N CYS A 15 9.88 21.48 -43.96
CA CYS A 15 9.63 22.90 -43.85
C CYS A 15 8.83 23.34 -45.10
N SER A 16 7.65 23.91 -44.92
CA SER A 16 7.06 24.82 -45.90
C SER A 16 7.22 26.24 -45.36
N LYS A 17 8.14 26.98 -45.98
CA LYS A 17 8.47 28.38 -45.66
C LYS A 17 7.31 29.31 -46.04
N SER A 18 6.80 30.07 -45.08
CA SER A 18 6.49 31.50 -45.23
C SER A 18 6.07 32.05 -43.86
N ASP A 19 7.03 32.67 -43.18
CA ASP A 19 6.92 33.99 -42.53
C ASP A 19 7.82 34.06 -41.30
N VAL A 20 8.94 34.75 -41.52
CA VAL A 20 9.95 35.12 -40.53
C VAL A 20 9.49 36.41 -39.87
N ALA A 21 9.43 36.47 -38.53
CA ALA A 21 10.22 37.44 -37.76
C ALA A 21 9.88 37.46 -36.26
N SER A 22 10.95 37.43 -35.47
CA SER A 22 11.09 37.83 -34.07
C SER A 22 10.33 37.03 -33.01
N MET A 23 11.02 36.07 -32.39
CA MET A 23 11.07 35.90 -30.92
C MET A 23 12.28 35.04 -30.56
N SER A 24 12.81 35.28 -29.36
CA SER A 24 14.08 34.77 -28.80
C SER A 24 14.29 33.25 -28.93
N SER A 25 15.48 32.90 -29.39
CA SER A 25 15.93 31.59 -29.87
C SER A 25 16.29 30.56 -28.79
N SER A 26 15.37 30.16 -27.91
CA SER A 26 15.67 29.02 -27.00
C SER A 26 14.52 28.08 -26.63
N LEU A 27 13.28 28.29 -27.08
CA LEU A 27 12.14 27.43 -26.70
C LEU A 27 11.14 27.24 -27.86
N GLU A 28 11.55 26.54 -28.92
CA GLU A 28 10.65 26.18 -30.04
C GLU A 28 10.43 24.67 -30.16
N ARG A 29 10.40 23.93 -29.06
CA ARG A 29 9.92 22.54 -29.10
C ARG A 29 8.46 22.49 -28.63
N PRO A 30 7.48 22.49 -29.56
CA PRO A 30 6.08 22.34 -29.19
C PRO A 30 5.88 20.98 -28.51
N PHE A 31 5.26 20.98 -27.32
CA PHE A 31 4.91 19.72 -26.65
C PHE A 31 3.69 19.12 -27.35
N LYS A 32 3.86 17.91 -27.89
CA LYS A 32 2.83 17.23 -28.67
C LYS A 32 2.24 16.09 -27.85
N LEU A 33 0.95 16.20 -27.54
CA LEU A 33 0.19 15.15 -26.88
C LEU A 33 -0.61 14.39 -27.95
N LEU A 34 -0.28 13.14 -28.20
CA LEU A 34 -1.10 12.28 -29.06
C LEU A 34 -2.27 11.74 -28.22
N VAL A 35 -3.52 11.89 -28.66
CA VAL A 35 -4.70 11.34 -27.99
C VAL A 35 -5.62 10.73 -29.04
N LYS A 36 -5.88 9.40 -28.95
CA LYS A 36 -6.76 8.67 -29.89
C LYS A 36 -6.43 8.96 -31.37
N GLY A 37 -5.14 8.99 -31.71
CA GLY A 37 -4.66 9.25 -33.07
C GLY A 37 -4.69 10.73 -33.49
N ARG A 38 -5.04 11.66 -32.60
CA ARG A 38 -5.00 13.10 -32.85
C ARG A 38 -3.90 13.77 -32.04
N THR A 39 -3.09 14.59 -32.69
CA THR A 39 -1.99 15.30 -32.03
C THR A 39 -2.44 16.68 -31.58
N PHE A 40 -2.31 16.96 -30.29
CA PHE A 40 -2.56 18.26 -29.69
C PHE A 40 -1.22 18.95 -29.44
N VAL A 41 -1.09 20.18 -29.91
CA VAL A 41 0.08 21.02 -29.62
C VAL A 41 -0.24 21.86 -28.41
N LEU A 42 0.57 21.71 -27.37
CA LEU A 42 0.42 22.41 -26.10
C LEU A 42 1.59 23.38 -25.91
N ASP A 43 1.29 24.54 -25.33
CA ASP A 43 2.30 25.50 -24.91
C ASP A 43 3.02 24.99 -23.64
N PRO A 44 4.31 24.64 -23.73
CA PRO A 44 5.07 24.09 -22.61
C PRO A 44 5.17 25.07 -21.43
N GLN A 45 5.21 26.38 -21.68
CA GLN A 45 5.36 27.39 -20.63
C GLN A 45 4.09 27.56 -19.78
N ASN A 46 2.93 27.34 -20.39
CA ASN A 46 1.66 27.36 -19.68
C ASN A 46 1.43 26.05 -18.93
N LEU A 47 1.81 24.91 -19.52
CA LEU A 47 1.67 23.61 -18.86
C LEU A 47 2.53 23.50 -17.60
N SER A 48 3.77 24.00 -17.63
CA SER A 48 4.68 23.94 -16.49
C SER A 48 4.23 24.76 -15.29
N LYS A 49 3.42 25.80 -15.51
CA LYS A 49 2.80 26.60 -14.45
C LYS A 49 1.61 25.91 -13.79
N LEU A 50 1.02 24.91 -14.44
CA LEU A 50 -0.14 24.17 -13.91
C LEU A 50 0.27 23.12 -12.87
N SER A 51 1.47 22.56 -12.98
CA SER A 51 2.00 21.60 -12.03
C SER A 51 3.53 21.52 -12.13
N PRO A 52 4.27 21.46 -10.99
CA PRO A 52 5.70 21.20 -10.97
C PRO A 52 6.11 19.93 -11.76
N ILE A 53 5.24 18.90 -11.75
CA ILE A 53 5.42 17.68 -12.54
C ILE A 53 5.55 17.99 -14.03
N PHE A 54 4.71 18.90 -14.56
CA PHE A 54 4.80 19.29 -15.97
C PHE A 54 6.07 20.11 -16.25
N ALA A 55 6.55 20.91 -15.29
CA ALA A 55 7.83 21.59 -15.45
C ALA A 55 8.98 20.59 -15.60
N ILE A 56 8.96 19.48 -14.85
CA ILE A 56 9.97 18.42 -14.93
C ILE A 56 9.82 17.59 -16.21
N VAL A 57 8.61 17.20 -16.59
CA VAL A 57 8.36 16.45 -17.84
C VAL A 57 8.78 17.26 -19.07
N LEU A 58 8.62 18.59 -19.03
CA LEU A 58 8.88 19.47 -20.18
C LEU A 58 10.30 20.01 -20.23
N PHE A 59 10.93 20.24 -19.08
CA PHE A 59 12.22 20.95 -18.97
C PHE A 59 13.28 20.21 -18.16
N GLY A 60 12.95 19.05 -17.57
CA GLY A 60 13.88 18.20 -16.85
C GLY A 60 14.97 17.66 -17.78
N LYS A 61 16.23 17.76 -17.36
CA LYS A 61 17.38 17.33 -18.16
C LYS A 61 17.55 15.81 -18.16
N ASP A 62 16.91 15.11 -17.23
CA ASP A 62 17.01 13.66 -17.04
C ASP A 62 15.63 12.97 -17.04
N TYR A 63 14.64 13.51 -17.74
CA TYR A 63 13.31 12.88 -17.92
C TYR A 63 13.42 11.44 -18.48
N ASP A 64 14.24 11.25 -19.51
CA ASP A 64 14.49 9.93 -20.13
C ASP A 64 15.19 8.92 -19.19
N LYS A 65 15.67 9.35 -18.02
CA LYS A 65 16.40 8.49 -17.06
C LYS A 65 15.63 8.22 -15.78
N ASP A 66 14.33 8.49 -15.73
CA ASP A 66 13.42 8.24 -14.60
C ASP A 66 13.78 8.93 -13.26
N ARG A 67 14.91 9.65 -13.14
CA ARG A 67 15.44 10.11 -11.83
C ARG A 67 14.81 11.39 -11.30
N GLU A 68 14.49 12.36 -12.15
CA GLU A 68 13.99 13.68 -11.70
C GLU A 68 12.51 13.62 -11.27
N VAL A 69 11.68 12.86 -11.98
CA VAL A 69 10.27 12.64 -11.60
C VAL A 69 10.19 11.85 -10.28
N ILE A 70 11.04 10.83 -10.11
CA ILE A 70 11.15 10.10 -8.84
C ILE A 70 11.61 11.02 -7.71
N ARG A 71 12.56 11.93 -7.95
CA ARG A 71 12.98 12.90 -6.93
C ARG A 71 11.84 13.82 -6.49
N GLU A 72 10.99 14.31 -7.40
CA GLU A 72 9.85 15.16 -7.00
C GLU A 72 8.67 14.37 -6.39
N ILE A 73 8.48 13.09 -6.77
CA ILE A 73 7.61 12.16 -6.03
C ILE A 73 8.10 12.00 -4.57
N VAL A 74 9.42 12.00 -4.38
CA VAL A 74 10.09 11.84 -3.08
C VAL A 74 10.14 13.17 -2.28
N ASP A 75 10.30 14.32 -2.94
CA ASP A 75 10.46 15.65 -2.33
C ASP A 75 9.13 16.38 -2.04
N GLU A 76 8.28 15.72 -1.26
CA GLU A 76 7.30 16.34 -0.35
C GLU A 76 5.81 16.09 -0.65
N LYS A 77 5.25 15.29 0.27
CA LYS A 77 3.86 15.15 0.70
C LYS A 77 3.12 14.02 0.00
N THR A 78 2.76 13.02 0.81
CA THR A 78 1.67 12.06 0.56
C THR A 78 0.36 12.70 0.07
N LYS A 79 0.20 14.04 0.23
CA LYS A 79 -0.90 14.83 -0.31
C LYS A 79 -0.88 14.94 -1.85
N ASN A 80 0.29 14.89 -2.46
CA ASN A 80 0.44 14.97 -3.93
C ASN A 80 0.24 13.61 -4.60
N PHE A 81 0.41 12.51 -3.85
CA PHE A 81 0.30 11.14 -4.37
C PHE A 81 -1.02 10.86 -5.12
N PRO A 82 -2.21 11.20 -4.59
CA PRO A 82 -3.47 11.02 -5.33
C PRO A 82 -3.52 11.86 -6.61
N THR A 83 -2.95 13.07 -6.58
CA THR A 83 -2.90 13.94 -7.75
C THR A 83 -2.00 13.35 -8.83
N ILE A 84 -0.84 12.84 -8.46
CA ILE A 84 0.12 12.20 -9.38
C ILE A 84 -0.53 10.98 -10.03
N LEU A 85 -1.10 10.06 -9.24
CA LEU A 85 -1.80 8.88 -9.78
C LEU A 85 -2.96 9.25 -10.69
N ARG A 86 -3.75 10.26 -10.31
CA ARG A 86 -4.85 10.74 -11.14
C ARG A 86 -4.36 11.28 -12.48
N LEU A 87 -3.25 12.02 -12.49
CA LEU A 87 -2.65 12.50 -13.73
C LEU A 87 -2.08 11.34 -14.55
N ALA A 88 -1.36 10.41 -13.91
CA ALA A 88 -0.81 9.22 -14.56
C ALA A 88 -1.92 8.42 -15.26
N ASN A 89 -3.02 8.14 -14.56
CA ASN A 89 -4.17 7.43 -15.11
C ASN A 89 -4.88 8.25 -16.21
N LYS A 90 -5.10 9.55 -15.99
CA LYS A 90 -5.77 10.44 -16.97
C LYS A 90 -4.99 10.54 -18.29
N TYR A 91 -3.67 10.54 -18.22
CA TYR A 91 -2.78 10.64 -19.38
C TYR A 91 -2.21 9.29 -19.83
N GLN A 92 -2.65 8.18 -19.24
CA GLN A 92 -2.21 6.81 -19.57
C GLN A 92 -0.68 6.64 -19.54
N VAL A 93 -0.05 7.18 -18.49
CA VAL A 93 1.40 7.08 -18.26
C VAL A 93 1.67 5.89 -17.33
N ASP A 94 1.68 4.68 -17.90
CA ASP A 94 1.79 3.44 -17.12
C ASP A 94 3.08 3.36 -16.30
N SER A 95 4.20 3.87 -16.86
CA SER A 95 5.49 3.94 -16.14
C SER A 95 5.41 4.78 -14.87
N LEU A 96 4.59 5.83 -14.84
CA LEU A 96 4.39 6.66 -13.67
C LEU A 96 3.48 5.98 -12.64
N THR A 97 2.47 5.24 -13.10
CA THR A 97 1.63 4.39 -12.24
C THR A 97 2.46 3.31 -11.56
N ASP A 98 3.33 2.63 -12.32
CA ASP A 98 4.28 1.65 -11.78
C ASP A 98 5.26 2.28 -10.80
N ALA A 99 5.81 3.46 -11.11
CA ALA A 99 6.70 4.18 -10.20
C ALA A 99 6.00 4.58 -8.88
N CYS A 100 4.71 4.93 -8.93
CA CYS A 100 3.91 5.19 -7.73
C CYS A 100 3.72 3.93 -6.88
N GLY A 101 3.53 2.77 -7.51
CA GLY A 101 3.50 1.47 -6.82
C GLY A 101 4.84 1.16 -6.15
N GLN A 102 5.93 1.24 -6.91
CA GLN A 102 7.30 1.02 -6.42
C GLN A 102 7.70 1.96 -5.29
N PHE A 103 7.22 3.21 -5.33
CA PHE A 103 7.43 4.14 -4.23
C PHE A 103 6.86 3.58 -2.92
N ILE A 104 5.64 3.03 -2.92
CA ILE A 104 5.04 2.45 -1.72
C ILE A 104 5.75 1.16 -1.29
N THR A 105 6.11 0.30 -2.24
CA THR A 105 6.72 -1.00 -1.93
C THR A 105 8.18 -0.90 -1.50
N ASP A 106 8.96 0.02 -2.06
CA ASP A 106 10.42 -0.05 -1.94
C ASP A 106 11.03 1.19 -1.29
N ARG A 107 10.42 2.36 -1.44
CA ARG A 107 11.05 3.65 -1.07
C ARG A 107 10.37 4.37 0.08
N CYS A 108 9.10 4.11 0.31
CA CYS A 108 8.30 4.78 1.33
C CYS A 108 8.37 4.03 2.66
N ASP A 109 8.90 4.70 3.69
CA ASP A 109 8.81 4.21 5.06
C ASP A 109 7.41 4.48 5.63
N LEU A 110 6.52 3.50 5.42
CA LEU A 110 5.14 3.55 5.87
C LEU A 110 5.00 3.67 7.40
N ASN A 111 6.02 3.32 8.18
CA ASN A 111 5.97 3.41 9.64
C ASN A 111 6.07 4.86 10.12
N ARG A 112 6.70 5.74 9.32
CA ARG A 112 6.83 7.18 9.63
C ARG A 112 5.62 8.01 9.23
N LEU A 113 4.71 7.44 8.46
CA LEU A 113 3.50 8.12 8.02
C LEU A 113 2.42 8.09 9.10
N LYS A 114 1.65 9.18 9.19
CA LYS A 114 0.44 9.22 10.02
C LYS A 114 -0.63 8.28 9.43
N PRO A 115 -1.51 7.69 10.27
CA PRO A 115 -2.56 6.79 9.79
C PRO A 115 -3.46 7.41 8.72
N ASP A 116 -3.78 8.71 8.84
CA ASP A 116 -4.56 9.46 7.86
C ASP A 116 -3.87 9.55 6.49
N GLN A 117 -2.53 9.60 6.47
CA GLN A 117 -1.74 9.61 5.25
C GLN A 117 -1.73 8.22 4.60
N VAL A 118 -1.54 7.16 5.40
CA VAL A 118 -1.61 5.77 4.91
C VAL A 118 -3.00 5.47 4.33
N LEU A 119 -4.06 5.94 4.98
CA LEU A 119 -5.43 5.83 4.46
C LEU A 119 -5.60 6.59 3.13
N THR A 120 -5.05 7.79 3.01
CA THR A 120 -5.07 8.55 1.74
C THR A 120 -4.36 7.79 0.62
N LEU A 121 -3.21 7.16 0.91
CA LEU A 121 -2.50 6.33 -0.05
C LEU A 121 -3.33 5.09 -0.44
N LEU A 122 -3.99 4.44 0.53
CA LEU A 122 -4.82 3.26 0.29
C LEU A 122 -6.03 3.58 -0.60
N ILE A 123 -6.70 4.70 -0.35
CA ILE A 123 -7.83 5.16 -1.16
C ILE A 123 -7.37 5.41 -2.60
N ALA A 124 -6.27 6.16 -2.79
CA ALA A 124 -5.77 6.45 -4.13
C ALA A 124 -5.27 5.19 -4.85
N ALA A 125 -4.56 4.31 -4.14
CA ALA A 125 -4.08 3.04 -4.70
C ALA A 125 -5.24 2.14 -5.16
N HIS A 126 -6.34 2.13 -4.41
CA HIS A 126 -7.56 1.42 -4.79
C HIS A 126 -8.24 2.08 -5.99
N GLU A 127 -8.48 3.40 -5.95
CA GLU A 127 -9.17 4.16 -6.99
C GLU A 127 -8.49 4.04 -8.37
N PHE A 128 -7.15 3.97 -8.37
CA PHE A 128 -6.35 3.85 -9.59
C PHE A 128 -5.81 2.43 -9.84
N HIS A 129 -6.39 1.42 -9.18
CA HIS A 129 -6.10 0.00 -9.41
C HIS A 129 -4.60 -0.36 -9.40
N LEU A 130 -3.86 0.15 -8.41
CA LEU A 130 -2.48 -0.28 -8.21
C LEU A 130 -2.41 -1.78 -7.89
N LYS A 131 -1.22 -2.36 -8.14
CA LYS A 131 -0.97 -3.80 -7.95
C LYS A 131 -1.36 -4.26 -6.54
N ARG A 132 -1.85 -5.50 -6.45
CA ARG A 132 -2.26 -6.15 -5.19
C ARG A 132 -1.22 -6.02 -4.08
N GLU A 133 0.06 -6.16 -4.41
CA GLU A 133 1.17 -6.02 -3.46
C GLU A 133 1.20 -4.67 -2.73
N VAL A 134 0.88 -3.57 -3.44
CA VAL A 134 0.82 -2.22 -2.91
C VAL A 134 -0.32 -2.13 -1.89
N MET A 135 -1.49 -2.65 -2.27
CA MET A 135 -2.69 -2.67 -1.44
C MET A 135 -2.47 -3.48 -0.16
N VAL A 136 -1.93 -4.69 -0.29
CA VAL A 136 -1.59 -5.55 0.85
C VAL A 136 -0.67 -4.83 1.82
N LYS A 137 0.38 -4.15 1.33
CA LYS A 137 1.34 -3.44 2.17
C LYS A 137 0.70 -2.28 2.94
N LEU A 138 -0.16 -1.50 2.28
CA LEU A 138 -0.89 -0.40 2.91
C LEU A 138 -1.93 -0.88 3.93
N ILE A 139 -2.68 -1.94 3.59
CA ILE A 139 -3.65 -2.58 4.48
C ILE A 139 -2.94 -3.09 5.73
N LEU A 140 -1.82 -3.80 5.58
CA LEU A 140 -1.07 -4.38 6.68
C LEU A 140 -0.54 -3.30 7.64
N ARG A 141 -0.01 -2.20 7.08
CA ARG A 141 0.40 -1.04 7.88
C ARG A 141 -0.80 -0.41 8.60
N LEU A 142 -1.89 -0.13 7.89
CA LEU A 142 -3.07 0.50 8.50
C LEU A 142 -3.67 -0.39 9.58
N ALA A 143 -3.73 -1.70 9.32
CA ALA A 143 -4.27 -2.70 10.22
C ALA A 143 -3.49 -2.87 11.53
N SER A 144 -2.22 -2.46 11.56
CA SER A 144 -1.40 -2.51 12.77
C SER A 144 -1.74 -1.43 13.82
N GLU A 145 -2.59 -0.46 13.47
CA GLU A 145 -3.01 0.62 14.37
C GLU A 145 -3.97 0.15 15.46
N GLU A 146 -4.08 0.96 16.52
CA GLU A 146 -4.97 0.70 17.64
C GLU A 146 -6.44 1.02 17.32
N LYS A 147 -7.34 0.42 18.09
CA LYS A 147 -8.79 0.63 17.97
C LYS A 147 -9.21 2.10 18.10
N THR A 148 -8.50 2.87 18.92
CA THR A 148 -8.73 4.33 19.09
C THR A 148 -8.48 5.08 17.77
N THR A 149 -7.39 4.75 17.08
CA THR A 149 -7.07 5.29 15.75
C THR A 149 -8.13 4.90 14.72
N PHE A 150 -8.59 3.65 14.70
CA PHE A 150 -9.65 3.21 13.78
C PHE A 150 -10.95 3.99 13.94
N ASN A 151 -11.36 4.21 15.19
CA ASN A 151 -12.56 4.98 15.50
C ASN A 151 -12.42 6.43 15.00
N ARG A 152 -11.21 7.01 15.09
CA ARG A 152 -10.91 8.36 14.59
C ARG A 152 -10.94 8.44 13.06
N LEU A 153 -10.38 7.44 12.38
CA LEU A 153 -10.23 7.41 10.92
C LEU A 153 -11.56 7.25 10.18
N LYS A 154 -12.63 6.76 10.84
CA LYS A 154 -13.96 6.56 10.23
C LYS A 154 -13.89 5.74 8.93
N LEU A 155 -13.10 4.65 8.94
CA LEU A 155 -12.79 3.81 7.77
C LEU A 155 -14.03 3.36 7.00
N SER A 156 -15.12 3.03 7.70
CA SER A 156 -16.39 2.59 7.10
C SER A 156 -17.06 3.63 6.20
N ARG A 157 -16.69 4.91 6.32
CA ARG A 157 -17.21 5.98 5.46
C ARG A 157 -16.31 6.29 4.27
N LEU A 158 -15.03 5.94 4.36
CA LEU A 158 -14.00 6.36 3.41
C LEU A 158 -13.55 5.23 2.49
N LEU A 159 -13.66 3.98 2.94
CA LEU A 159 -13.28 2.80 2.19
C LEU A 159 -14.52 2.06 1.65
N PRO A 160 -14.44 1.49 0.43
CA PRO A 160 -15.40 0.51 -0.03
C PRO A 160 -15.52 -0.68 0.94
N SER A 161 -16.65 -1.37 0.94
CA SER A 161 -16.94 -2.49 1.86
C SER A 161 -15.85 -3.55 1.85
N GLN A 162 -15.34 -3.91 0.67
CA GLN A 162 -14.26 -4.88 0.47
C GLN A 162 -12.96 -4.43 1.15
N MET A 163 -12.53 -3.18 0.92
CA MET A 163 -11.30 -2.64 1.52
C MET A 163 -11.45 -2.45 3.03
N TYR A 164 -12.62 -1.99 3.48
CA TYR A 164 -12.93 -1.90 4.90
C TYR A 164 -12.84 -3.29 5.56
N GLY A 165 -13.48 -4.30 4.97
CA GLY A 165 -13.43 -5.69 5.43
C GLY A 165 -12.00 -6.21 5.52
N ALA A 166 -11.20 -5.99 4.49
CA ALA A 166 -9.79 -6.41 4.46
C ALA A 166 -8.96 -5.76 5.58
N VAL A 167 -9.11 -4.45 5.84
CA VAL A 167 -8.39 -3.76 6.93
C VAL A 167 -8.80 -4.28 8.30
N ILE A 168 -10.10 -4.45 8.54
CA ILE A 168 -10.61 -4.94 9.84
C ILE A 168 -10.23 -6.42 10.05
N GLY A 169 -10.39 -7.26 9.04
CA GLY A 169 -9.98 -8.67 9.08
C GLY A 169 -8.49 -8.81 9.37
N THR A 170 -7.66 -8.03 8.68
CA THR A 170 -6.21 -7.98 8.92
C THR A 170 -5.89 -7.56 10.36
N ASN A 171 -6.59 -6.57 10.93
CA ASN A 171 -6.38 -6.15 12.32
C ASN A 171 -6.73 -7.25 13.34
N ILE A 172 -7.81 -8.00 13.07
CA ILE A 172 -8.20 -9.17 13.87
C ILE A 172 -7.12 -10.25 13.78
N ASN A 173 -6.66 -10.58 12.57
CA ASN A 173 -5.60 -11.56 12.33
C ASN A 173 -4.30 -11.17 13.03
N LEU A 174 -3.90 -9.90 12.98
CA LEU A 174 -2.72 -9.39 13.70
C LEU A 174 -2.88 -9.47 15.22
N THR A 175 -4.08 -9.24 15.74
CA THR A 175 -4.36 -9.38 17.17
C THR A 175 -4.28 -10.84 17.60
N GLN A 176 -4.84 -11.74 16.80
CA GLN A 176 -4.80 -13.18 17.02
C GLN A 176 -3.35 -13.70 16.95
N LEU A 177 -2.56 -13.26 15.97
CA LEU A 177 -1.14 -13.60 15.86
C LEU A 177 -0.38 -13.23 17.13
N LYS A 178 -0.52 -11.98 17.60
CA LYS A 178 0.15 -11.51 18.81
C LYS A 178 -0.22 -12.35 20.04
N GLU A 179 -1.48 -12.75 20.17
CA GLU A 179 -1.92 -13.61 21.29
C GLU A 179 -1.31 -15.01 21.18
N ILE A 180 -1.37 -15.66 20.02
CA ILE A 180 -0.79 -17.01 19.82
C ILE A 180 0.73 -17.01 20.01
N GLU A 181 1.43 -15.96 19.58
CA GLU A 181 2.88 -15.80 19.80
C GLU A 181 3.27 -15.84 21.28
N THR A 182 2.38 -15.42 22.18
CA THR A 182 2.64 -15.51 23.62
C THR A 182 2.49 -16.92 24.18
N MET A 183 1.84 -17.85 23.47
CA MET A 183 1.42 -19.15 24.01
C MET A 183 2.54 -20.20 24.10
N ASN A 184 3.81 -19.86 23.85
CA ASN A 184 4.95 -20.78 23.97
C ASN A 184 4.74 -22.09 23.19
N ASN A 185 4.33 -21.97 21.93
CA ASN A 185 3.95 -23.03 20.98
C ASN A 185 2.67 -23.82 21.31
N HIS A 186 2.00 -23.50 22.42
CA HIS A 186 0.65 -24.02 22.66
C HIS A 186 -0.35 -23.33 21.73
N LEU A 187 -1.46 -24.00 21.46
CA LEU A 187 -2.61 -23.37 20.84
C LEU A 187 -3.80 -23.55 21.78
N PHE A 188 -4.16 -22.49 22.48
CA PHE A 188 -5.30 -22.49 23.36
C PHE A 188 -6.55 -22.04 22.63
N LYS A 189 -7.69 -22.59 23.03
CA LYS A 189 -8.99 -22.07 22.61
C LYS A 189 -9.11 -20.61 23.01
N MET A 190 -9.47 -19.75 22.05
CA MET A 190 -9.64 -18.31 22.28
C MET A 190 -11.12 -17.92 22.29
N GLU A 191 -11.44 -16.91 23.09
CA GLU A 191 -12.73 -16.22 23.08
C GLU A 191 -12.47 -14.72 22.98
N ARG A 192 -13.00 -14.06 21.94
CA ARG A 192 -12.76 -12.63 21.65
C ARG A 192 -11.25 -12.29 21.59
N ASN A 193 -10.45 -13.12 20.91
CA ASN A 193 -9.00 -12.98 20.75
C ASN A 193 -8.21 -12.99 22.06
N LYS A 194 -8.73 -13.65 23.09
CA LYS A 194 -8.02 -13.90 24.35
C LYS A 194 -8.08 -15.38 24.69
N THR A 195 -7.01 -15.89 25.27
CA THR A 195 -6.97 -17.27 25.81
C THR A 195 -8.16 -17.54 26.74
N GLN A 196 -8.96 -18.56 26.44
CA GLN A 196 -10.11 -18.96 27.25
C GLN A 196 -9.64 -19.85 28.40
N TYR A 197 -9.81 -19.35 29.63
CA TYR A 197 -9.57 -20.12 30.84
C TYR A 197 -10.87 -20.70 31.40
N ARG A 198 -10.79 -21.92 31.92
CA ARG A 198 -11.87 -22.58 32.65
C ARG A 198 -11.33 -23.16 33.94
N ARG A 199 -12.18 -23.19 34.96
CA ARG A 199 -11.85 -23.86 36.22
C ARG A 199 -11.75 -25.36 35.98
N SER A 200 -10.53 -25.88 35.96
CA SER A 200 -10.21 -27.27 35.64
C SER A 200 -8.94 -27.71 36.38
N THR A 201 -8.68 -29.01 36.42
CA THR A 201 -7.44 -29.54 36.99
C THR A 201 -6.31 -29.36 35.98
N CYS A 202 -5.23 -28.68 36.38
CA CYS A 202 -4.05 -28.58 35.53
C CYS A 202 -3.31 -29.93 35.50
N ASP A 203 -2.96 -30.39 34.30
CA ASP A 203 -2.32 -31.69 34.10
C ASP A 203 -0.91 -31.80 34.69
N LEU A 204 -0.26 -30.67 35.01
CA LEU A 204 1.10 -30.65 35.55
C LEU A 204 1.16 -30.49 37.07
N CYS A 205 0.46 -29.51 37.68
CA CYS A 205 0.43 -29.43 39.15
C CYS A 205 -0.66 -30.29 39.80
N LYS A 206 -1.57 -30.89 39.02
CA LYS A 206 -2.73 -31.66 39.51
C LYS A 206 -3.64 -30.88 40.48
N LYS A 207 -3.57 -29.55 40.49
CA LYS A 207 -4.43 -28.66 41.27
C LYS A 207 -5.57 -28.13 40.40
N ILE A 208 -6.73 -27.91 41.01
CA ILE A 208 -7.84 -27.20 40.39
C ILE A 208 -7.48 -25.71 40.33
N THR A 209 -7.36 -25.17 39.12
CA THR A 209 -6.98 -23.78 38.85
C THR A 209 -7.74 -23.26 37.64
N ASP A 210 -7.55 -22.00 37.28
CA ASP A 210 -7.90 -21.52 35.94
C ASP A 210 -6.89 -22.08 34.94
N ALA A 211 -7.34 -23.02 34.10
CA ALA A 211 -6.54 -23.71 33.12
C ALA A 211 -7.11 -23.53 31.71
N ALA A 212 -6.23 -23.50 30.72
CA ALA A 212 -6.57 -23.44 29.30
C ALA A 212 -6.26 -24.80 28.65
N TYR A 213 -7.12 -25.24 27.74
CA TYR A 213 -6.93 -26.48 26.99
C TYR A 213 -6.11 -26.21 25.74
N CYS A 214 -4.96 -26.88 25.61
CA CYS A 214 -4.12 -26.82 24.41
C CYS A 214 -4.57 -27.85 23.37
N GLU A 215 -4.90 -27.41 22.16
CA GLU A 215 -5.30 -28.30 21.05
C GLU A 215 -4.12 -29.13 20.51
N GLY A 216 -2.88 -28.63 20.69
CA GLY A 216 -1.67 -29.32 20.25
C GLY A 216 -1.28 -30.50 21.14
N CYS A 217 -1.04 -30.27 22.43
CA CYS A 217 -0.65 -31.33 23.37
C CYS A 217 -1.83 -32.01 24.08
N ARG A 218 -3.06 -31.54 23.86
CA ARG A 218 -4.30 -32.08 24.45
C ARG A 218 -4.31 -32.09 25.98
N GLN A 219 -3.73 -31.06 26.59
CA GLN A 219 -3.63 -30.90 28.06
C GLN A 219 -4.29 -29.62 28.54
N TYR A 220 -4.81 -29.64 29.77
CA TYR A 220 -5.21 -28.48 30.54
C TYR A 220 -4.02 -27.92 31.31
N LEU A 221 -3.62 -26.69 31.00
CA LEU A 221 -2.45 -26.05 31.58
C LEU A 221 -2.84 -24.74 32.26
N CYS A 222 -2.42 -24.55 33.51
CA CYS A 222 -2.51 -23.25 34.17
C CYS A 222 -1.48 -22.28 33.58
N GLN A 223 -1.70 -20.97 33.79
CA GLN A 223 -0.86 -19.93 33.22
C GLN A 223 0.63 -20.08 33.54
N THR A 224 0.95 -20.49 34.77
CA THR A 224 2.33 -20.69 35.20
C THR A 224 3.02 -21.79 34.39
N HIS A 225 2.34 -22.92 34.15
CA HIS A 225 2.99 -24.05 33.48
C HIS A 225 3.17 -23.83 32.00
N TRP A 226 2.17 -23.34 31.27
CA TRP A 226 2.34 -23.17 29.83
C TRP A 226 3.35 -22.07 29.49
N LYS A 227 3.51 -21.05 30.36
CA LYS A 227 4.56 -20.03 30.20
C LYS A 227 5.96 -20.60 30.39
N LEU A 228 6.14 -21.57 31.30
CA LEU A 228 7.44 -22.16 31.60
C LEU A 228 7.79 -23.33 30.69
N ILE A 229 6.79 -24.06 30.20
CA ILE A 229 6.97 -25.31 29.47
C ILE A 229 6.40 -25.16 28.07
N LYS A 230 7.30 -25.25 27.10
CA LYS A 230 6.97 -25.20 25.68
C LYS A 230 6.11 -26.38 25.27
N CYS A 231 5.18 -26.16 24.35
CA CYS A 231 4.36 -27.25 23.81
C CYS A 231 5.24 -28.30 23.13
N PRO A 232 5.05 -29.61 23.41
CA PRO A 232 5.74 -30.68 22.70
C PRO A 232 5.26 -30.85 21.26
N SER A 233 4.07 -30.33 20.93
CA SER A 233 3.50 -30.37 19.59
C SER A 233 3.87 -29.13 18.79
N ASP A 234 4.18 -29.32 17.51
CA ASP A 234 4.44 -28.23 16.56
C ASP A 234 3.13 -27.63 15.97
N TYR A 235 1.97 -28.06 16.46
CA TYR A 235 0.67 -27.63 15.95
C TYR A 235 0.47 -26.10 16.04
N GLY A 236 0.78 -25.47 17.17
CA GLY A 236 0.63 -24.02 17.34
C GLY A 236 1.55 -23.22 16.42
N ASN A 237 2.76 -23.71 16.18
CA ASN A 237 3.73 -23.12 15.25
C ASN A 237 3.23 -23.15 13.80
N ARG A 238 2.75 -24.31 13.34
CA ARG A 238 2.23 -24.44 11.97
C ARG A 238 1.06 -23.49 11.70
N LEU A 239 0.14 -23.37 12.66
CA LEU A 239 -0.97 -22.44 12.55
C LEU A 239 -0.51 -20.97 12.60
N LEU A 240 0.51 -20.64 13.40
CA LEU A 240 1.14 -19.32 13.37
C LEU A 240 1.72 -18.98 12.00
N GLU A 241 2.41 -19.93 11.36
CA GLU A 241 2.98 -19.74 10.02
C GLU A 241 1.91 -19.58 8.94
N GLU A 242 0.84 -20.37 9.01
CA GLU A 242 -0.32 -20.27 8.11
C GLU A 242 -1.05 -18.93 8.26
N LEU A 243 -1.24 -18.46 9.50
CA LEU A 243 -1.86 -17.15 9.74
C LEU A 243 -0.93 -16.01 9.30
N ARG A 244 0.39 -16.17 9.41
CA ARG A 244 1.39 -15.19 8.92
C ARG A 244 1.42 -15.08 7.40
N SER A 245 1.24 -16.18 6.67
CA SER A 245 1.22 -16.15 5.20
C SER A 245 -0.08 -15.53 4.66
N ASN A 246 -1.18 -15.63 5.41
CA ASN A 246 -2.50 -15.16 5.01
C ASN A 246 -3.04 -14.01 5.88
N VAL A 247 -2.16 -13.16 6.43
CA VAL A 247 -2.56 -12.06 7.33
C VAL A 247 -3.58 -11.12 6.68
N VAL A 248 -3.40 -10.85 5.38
CA VAL A 248 -4.28 -9.97 4.60
C VAL A 248 -5.08 -10.81 3.63
N GLU A 249 -6.36 -10.99 3.94
CA GLU A 249 -7.34 -11.54 3.02
C GLU A 249 -7.93 -10.41 2.17
N LEU A 250 -7.51 -10.39 0.91
CA LEU A 250 -7.94 -9.41 -0.07
C LEU A 250 -8.37 -10.15 -1.34
N GLU A 251 -9.69 -10.27 -1.50
CA GLU A 251 -10.30 -10.58 -2.78
C GLU A 251 -10.08 -9.38 -3.71
N TRP A 252 -9.56 -9.63 -4.92
CA TRP A 252 -9.23 -8.60 -5.89
C TRP A 252 -9.64 -9.13 -7.26
N ASP A 253 -10.71 -8.57 -7.82
CA ASP A 253 -11.22 -8.90 -9.15
C ASP A 253 -10.57 -8.02 -10.23
#